data_AF-A0A954V0R0-F1
#
_entry.id   AF-A0A954V0R0-F1
#
_cell.length_a   1.000
_cell.length_b   1.000
_cell.length_c   1.000
_cell.angle_alpha   90.00
_cell.angle_beta   90.00
_cell.angle_gamma   90.00
#
_symmetry.space_group_name_H-M   'P 1'
#
loop_
_entity.id
_entity.type
_entity.pdbx_description
1 polymer ?
#
loop_
_entity_poly.entity_id
_entity_poly.type
_entity_poly.pdbx_seq_one_letter_code
_entity_poly.pdbx_strand_id
1 'polypeptide(L)' 'LSIDTLHAYVLLEQDQVAARVFARDENNRFVETIYHGHQAVIGLAPLNLTLELSELYAGMEPPNTA' A
#
# COMPACT_ATOMS: atom_id res chain seq x y z
N LEU A 1 6.34 14.40 -14.07
CA LEU A 1 7.40 13.98 -13.11
C LEU A 1 7.55 12.47 -13.28
N SER A 2 8.56 11.97 -13.99
CA SER A 2 8.89 10.53 -13.98
C SER A 2 10.16 10.36 -13.17
N ILE A 3 10.07 9.62 -12.08
CA ILE A 3 11.24 9.11 -11.37
C ILE A 3 11.45 7.71 -11.94
N ASP A 4 12.49 7.55 -12.75
CA ASP A 4 12.72 6.28 -13.47
C ASP A 4 13.03 5.12 -12.51
N THR A 5 13.56 5.44 -11.32
CA THR A 5 13.83 4.49 -10.24
C THR A 5 12.61 4.21 -9.34
N LEU A 6 11.47 4.86 -9.57
CA LEU A 6 10.27 4.62 -8.77
C LEU A 6 9.55 3.37 -9.28
N HIS A 7 9.66 2.29 -8.51
CA HIS A 7 9.02 1.01 -8.81
C HIS A 7 7.61 0.90 -8.22
N ALA A 8 7.40 1.48 -7.04
CA ALA A 8 6.10 1.54 -6.39
C ALA A 8 6.00 2.75 -5.47
N TYR A 9 4.78 3.19 -5.21
CA TYR A 9 4.44 4.07 -4.09
C TYR A 9 3.17 3.60 -3.41
N VAL A 10 3.14 3.74 -2.09
CA VAL A 10 2.06 3.29 -1.22
C VAL A 10 1.48 4.50 -0.51
N LEU A 11 0.18 4.68 -0.63
CA LEU A 11 -0.59 5.67 0.12
C LEU A 11 -1.34 4.93 1.22
N LEU A 12 -1.08 5.28 2.48
CA LEU A 12 -1.78 4.76 3.64
C LEU A 12 -2.94 5.71 3.98
N GLU A 13 -4.14 5.18 4.13
CA GLU A 13 -5.31 5.96 4.57
C GLU A 13 -5.26 6.21 6.07
N GLN A 14 -5.57 7.41 6.55
CA GLN A 14 -5.51 7.71 7.98
C GLN A 14 -6.83 7.45 8.70
N ASP A 15 -7.93 7.37 7.96
CA ASP A 15 -9.30 7.23 8.47
C ASP A 15 -9.79 5.78 8.52
N GLN A 16 -9.06 4.87 7.88
CA GLN A 16 -9.38 3.44 7.83
C GLN A 16 -8.11 2.63 7.61
N VAL A 17 -8.15 1.35 7.98
CA VAL A 17 -7.03 0.44 7.69
C VAL A 17 -7.09 0.03 6.22
N ALA A 18 -6.50 0.88 5.36
CA ALA A 18 -6.43 0.65 3.93
C ALA A 18 -5.15 1.24 3.32
N ALA A 19 -4.80 0.76 2.14
CA ALA A 19 -3.71 1.33 1.36
C ALA A 19 -4.01 1.28 -0.13
N ARG A 20 -3.66 2.36 -0.83
CA ARG A 20 -3.61 2.39 -2.29
C ARG A 20 -2.17 2.23 -2.73
N VAL A 21 -1.92 1.22 -3.54
CA VAL A 21 -0.58 0.84 -4.00
C VAL A 21 -0.55 1.03 -5.50
N PHE A 22 0.40 1.83 -5.96
CA PHE A 22 0.69 1.97 -7.38
C PHE A 22 2.05 1.35 -7.64
N ALA A 23 2.08 0.22 -8.35
CA ALA A 23 3.31 -0.50 -8.67
C ALA A 23 3.45 -0.68 -10.18
N ARG A 24 4.68 -0.72 -10.67
CA ARG A 24 4.94 -0.99 -12.09
C ARG A 24 4.70 -2.46 -12.42
N ASP A 25 3.94 -2.70 -13.48
CA ASP A 25 3.78 -4.02 -14.10
C ASP A 25 4.99 -4.38 -14.99
N GLU A 26 4.92 -5.55 -15.63
CA GLU A 26 5.92 -6.04 -16.58
C GLU A 26 6.09 -5.11 -17.80
N ASN A 27 5.11 -4.26 -18.10
CA ASN A 27 5.15 -3.27 -19.17
C ASN A 27 5.63 -1.89 -18.70
N ASN A 28 6.18 -1.79 -17.48
CA ASN A 28 6.65 -0.55 -16.88
C ASN A 28 5.54 0.49 -16.66
N ARG A 29 4.28 0.07 -16.53
CA ARG A 29 3.11 0.94 -16.28
C ARG A 29 2.66 0.83 -14.84
N PHE A 30 2.30 1.95 -14.23
CA PHE A 30 1.71 1.93 -12.90
C PHE A 30 0.29 1.32 -12.95
N VAL A 31 0.08 0.31 -12.12
CA VAL A 31 -1.21 -0.32 -11.85
C VAL A 31 -1.58 -0.05 -10.40
N GLU A 32 -2.84 0.32 -10.18
CA GLU A 32 -3.41 0.54 -8.85
C GLU A 32 -3.97 -0.76 -8.28
N THR A 33 -3.62 -1.05 -7.04
CA THR A 33 -4.24 -2.08 -6.22
C THR A 33 -4.61 -1.49 -4.88
N ILE A 34 -5.83 -1.78 -4.41
CA ILE A 34 -6.33 -1.30 -3.13
C ILE A 34 -6.38 -2.47 -2.14
N TYR A 35 -5.79 -2.26 -0.98
CA TYR A 35 -5.76 -3.21 0.13
C TYR A 35 -6.62 -2.67 1.26
N HIS A 36 -7.50 -3.50 1.81
CA HIS A 36 -8.38 -3.13 2.91
C HIS A 36 -8.35 -4.17 4.02
N GLY A 37 -8.42 -3.68 5.26
CA GLY A 37 -8.55 -4.51 6.45
C GLY A 37 -7.21 -4.81 7.12
N HIS A 38 -7.30 -5.15 8.41
CA HIS A 38 -6.14 -5.27 9.30
C HIS A 38 -5.22 -6.45 8.97
N GLN A 39 -5.73 -7.48 8.31
CA GLN A 39 -4.95 -8.65 7.89
C GLN A 39 -4.46 -8.55 6.44
N ALA A 40 -4.64 -7.40 5.78
CA ALA A 40 -4.18 -7.23 4.43
C ALA A 40 -2.64 -7.14 4.38
N VAL A 41 -2.09 -7.79 3.36
CA VAL A 41 -0.64 -7.87 3.14
C VAL A 41 -0.34 -7.32 1.74
N ILE A 42 0.43 -6.23 1.67
CA ILE A 42 0.88 -5.63 0.43
C ILE A 42 2.14 -6.37 -0.03
N GLY A 43 2.10 -6.96 -1.22
CA GLY A 43 3.27 -7.55 -1.87
C GLY A 43 3.83 -6.62 -2.96
N LEU A 44 5.10 -6.25 -2.85
CA LEU A 44 5.83 -5.46 -3.84
C LEU A 44 6.93 -6.32 -4.49
N ALA A 45 6.53 -7.16 -5.44
CA ALA A 45 7.42 -8.14 -6.07
C ALA A 45 8.73 -7.54 -6.66
N PRO A 46 8.72 -6.38 -7.35
CA PRO A 46 9.95 -5.78 -7.88
C PRO A 46 10.98 -5.39 -6.81
N LEU A 47 10.54 -5.20 -5.57
CA LEU A 47 11.38 -4.82 -4.43
C LEU A 47 11.65 -6.00 -3.48
N ASN A 48 11.09 -7.18 -3.77
CA ASN A 48 11.06 -8.33 -2.85
C ASN A 48 10.66 -7.91 -1.43
N LEU A 49 9.65 -7.05 -1.33
CA LEU A 49 9.20 -6.44 -0.09
C LEU A 49 7.74 -6.80 0.18
N THR A 50 7.44 -7.05 1.46
CA THR A 50 6.09 -7.28 1.95
C THR A 50 5.81 -6.28 3.08
N LEU A 51 4.61 -5.72 3.09
CA LEU A 51 4.15 -4.82 4.15
C LEU A 51 2.83 -5.33 4.71
N GLU A 52 2.77 -5.60 6.00
CA GLU A 52 1.54 -6.01 6.69
C GLU A 52 0.82 -4.78 7.22
N LEU A 53 -0.47 -4.61 6.88
CA LEU A 53 -1.23 -3.47 7.38
C LEU A 53 -1.45 -3.53 8.89
N SER A 54 -1.49 -4.72 9.50
CA SER A 54 -1.53 -4.91 10.95
C SER A 54 -0.37 -4.21 11.65
N GLU A 55 0.84 -4.34 11.11
CA GLU A 55 2.06 -3.74 11.68
C GLU A 55 2.12 -2.23 11.41
N LEU A 56 1.79 -1.81 10.19
CA LEU A 56 1.81 -0.39 9.82
C LEU A 56 0.77 0.45 10.59
N TYR A 57 -0.35 -0.15 10.96
CA TYR A 57 -1.41 0.48 11.75
C TYR A 57 -1.36 0.12 13.23
N ALA A 58 -0.28 -0.53 13.70
CA ALA A 58 -0.16 -0.91 15.09
C ALA A 58 -0.21 0.32 16.01
N GLY A 59 -1.13 0.32 16.97
CA GLY A 59 -1.34 1.43 17.90
C GLY A 59 -2.11 2.62 17.32
N MET A 60 -2.58 2.54 16.07
CA MET A 60 -3.56 3.49 15.54
C MET A 60 -4.97 2.97 15.79
N GLU A 61 -5.78 3.74 16.50
CA GLU A 61 -7.22 3.53 16.51
C GLU A 61 -7.79 4.20 15.25
N PRO A 62 -8.41 3.44 14.31
CA PRO A 62 -9.12 4.08 13.22
C PRO A 62 -10.20 4.99 13.81
N PRO A 63 -10.41 6.21 13.27
CA PRO A 63 -11.40 7.12 13.81
C PRO A 63 -12.74 6.39 13.90
N ASN A 64 -13.35 6.47 15.08
CA ASN A 64 -14.61 5.81 15.38
C ASN A 64 -15.70 6.37 14.46
N THR A 65 -15.91 5.74 13.30
CA THR A 65 -17.02 6.04 12.41
C THR A 65 -18.26 5.40 13.01
N ALA A 66 -18.91 6.16 13.90
CA ALA A 66 -20.26 5.91 14.38
C ALA A 66 -21.30 6.10 13.27
#